data_AF-A0A963JWW2-F1
#
_entry.id   AF-A0A963JWW2-F1
#
_cell.length_a   1.000
_cell.length_b   1.000
_cell.length_c   1.000
_cell.angle_alpha   90.00
_cell.angle_beta   90.00
_cell.angle_gamma   90.00
#
_symmetry.space_group_name_H-M   'P 1'
#
loop_
_entity.id
_entity.type
_entity.pdbx_description
1 polymer ?
#
loop_
_entity_poly.entity_id
_entity_poly.type
_entity_poly.pdbx_seq_one_letter_code
_entity_poly.pdbx_strand_id
1 'polypeptide(L)'
;MTALRSLIDTRSDAFRRNAERMAERLALVQGLQGKVVAESASKREKFEKKGQLLPRERVARLLDRGSSFLELSALAGLGMHDDDGKKAVLGGGSIVGIGQVAGKRVLISASDSAVKGGTVAPMGLKKGLRAQAIALQNKLPLIALVESGGANLMYQADIFVDGGRSFANQARLS
;
A
#
# COMPACT_ATOMS: atom_id res chain seq x y z
N MET A 1 -21.88 -18.70 -26.11
CA MET A 1 -21.61 -17.33 -25.65
C MET A 1 -21.62 -16.41 -26.86
N THR A 2 -22.39 -15.33 -26.82
CA THR A 2 -22.41 -14.33 -27.89
C THR A 2 -21.13 -13.50 -27.82
N ALA A 3 -20.35 -13.47 -28.91
CA ALA A 3 -19.14 -12.67 -28.97
C ALA A 3 -19.49 -11.18 -29.03
N LEU A 4 -18.85 -10.36 -28.19
CA LEU A 4 -18.95 -8.91 -28.27
C LEU A 4 -18.13 -8.41 -29.46
N ARG A 5 -18.78 -7.73 -30.41
CA ARG A 5 -18.09 -7.06 -31.51
C ARG A 5 -17.74 -5.63 -31.09
N SER A 6 -16.46 -5.34 -30.94
CA SER A 6 -16.00 -3.97 -30.71
C SER A 6 -16.32 -3.09 -31.92
N LEU A 7 -16.83 -1.89 -31.67
CA LEU A 7 -17.04 -0.84 -32.67
C LEU A 7 -15.91 0.20 -32.66
N ILE A 8 -14.86 -0.01 -31.85
CA ILE A 8 -13.72 0.90 -31.75
C ILE A 8 -12.77 0.66 -32.93
N ASP A 9 -12.47 1.70 -33.69
CA ASP A 9 -11.37 1.70 -34.67
C ASP A 9 -10.05 2.10 -34.01
N THR A 10 -9.17 1.11 -33.84
CA THR A 10 -7.85 1.26 -33.21
C THR A 10 -6.84 2.05 -34.06
N ARG A 11 -7.16 2.34 -35.33
CA ARG A 11 -6.29 3.13 -36.24
C ARG A 11 -6.70 4.60 -36.33
N SER A 12 -7.88 4.94 -35.83
CA SER A 12 -8.40 6.31 -35.84
C SER A 12 -7.51 7.28 -35.04
N ASP A 13 -7.49 8.56 -35.43
CA ASP A 13 -6.78 9.60 -34.67
C ASP A 13 -7.36 9.77 -33.26
N ALA A 14 -8.69 9.59 -33.12
CA ALA A 14 -9.36 9.68 -31.83
C ALA A 14 -8.87 8.59 -30.86
N PHE A 15 -8.70 7.35 -31.33
CA PHE A 15 -8.14 6.27 -30.54
C PHE A 15 -6.70 6.57 -30.11
N ARG A 16 -5.85 7.03 -31.04
CA ARG A 16 -4.46 7.40 -30.75
C ARG A 16 -4.35 8.49 -29.67
N ARG A 17 -5.09 9.59 -29.80
CA ARG A 17 -5.10 10.66 -28.78
C ARG A 17 -5.59 10.16 -27.41
N ASN A 18 -6.59 9.28 -27.40
CA ASN A 18 -7.09 8.70 -26.15
C ASN A 18 -6.04 7.79 -25.49
N ALA A 19 -5.34 6.98 -26.29
CA ALA A 19 -4.28 6.09 -25.82
C ALA A 19 -3.08 6.89 -25.27
N GLU A 20 -2.64 7.93 -25.98
CA GLU A 20 -1.56 8.83 -25.55
C GLU A 20 -1.89 9.50 -24.21
N ARG A 21 -3.10 10.08 -24.09
CA ARG A 21 -3.55 10.71 -22.85
C ARG A 21 -3.65 9.70 -21.70
N MET A 22 -4.09 8.47 -21.97
CA MET A 22 -4.13 7.42 -20.94
C MET A 22 -2.71 7.03 -20.51
N ALA A 23 -1.78 6.90 -21.46
CA ALA A 23 -0.38 6.58 -21.19
C ALA A 23 0.28 7.66 -20.31
N GLU A 24 0.02 8.95 -20.57
CA GLU A 24 0.49 10.06 -19.73
C GLU A 24 -0.02 9.93 -18.27
N ARG A 25 -1.32 9.66 -18.08
CA ARG A 25 -1.90 9.50 -16.74
C ARG A 25 -1.38 8.26 -16.02
N LEU A 26 -1.19 7.16 -16.75
CA LEU A 26 -0.62 5.94 -16.19
C LEU A 26 0.83 6.17 -15.74
N ALA A 27 1.63 6.84 -16.57
CA ALA A 27 3.01 7.19 -16.24
C ALA A 27 3.08 8.09 -14.99
N LEU A 28 2.15 9.03 -14.82
CA LEU A 28 2.05 9.85 -13.61
C LEU A 28 1.81 8.98 -12.36
N VAL A 29 0.84 8.08 -12.40
CA VAL A 29 0.52 7.20 -11.26
C VAL A 29 1.69 6.26 -10.95
N GLN A 30 2.28 5.64 -11.97
CA GLN A 30 3.44 4.76 -11.81
C GLN A 30 4.66 5.51 -11.27
N GLY A 31 4.88 6.75 -11.71
CA GLY A 31 5.95 7.60 -11.18
C GLY A 31 5.77 7.90 -9.69
N LEU A 32 4.55 8.21 -9.26
CA LEU A 32 4.24 8.41 -7.83
C LEU A 32 4.42 7.12 -7.01
N GLN A 33 3.98 5.97 -7.53
CA GLN A 33 4.21 4.68 -6.87
C GLN A 33 5.70 4.36 -6.75
N GLY A 34 6.47 4.64 -7.81
CA GLY A 34 7.92 4.52 -7.81
C GLY A 34 8.59 5.38 -6.73
N LYS A 35 8.09 6.60 -6.49
CA LYS A 35 8.58 7.47 -5.40
C LYS A 35 8.35 6.87 -4.02
N VAL A 36 7.19 6.24 -3.77
CA VAL A 36 6.93 5.53 -2.49
C VAL A 36 7.95 4.43 -2.26
N VAL A 37 8.22 3.61 -3.29
CA VAL A 37 9.22 2.53 -3.22
C VAL A 37 10.62 3.10 -3.00
N ALA A 38 10.97 4.16 -3.71
CA ALA A 38 12.28 4.80 -3.62
C ALA A 38 12.52 5.43 -2.24
N GLU A 39 11.51 6.06 -1.61
CA GLU A 39 11.66 6.62 -0.27
C GLU A 39 12.00 5.54 0.75
N SER A 40 11.28 4.41 0.74
CA SER A 40 11.59 3.27 1.62
C SER A 40 12.99 2.71 1.34
N ALA A 41 13.34 2.52 0.06
CA ALA A 41 14.65 2.02 -0.36
C ALA A 41 15.82 2.96 0.02
N SER A 42 15.58 4.27 0.15
CA SER A 42 16.60 5.25 0.53
C SER A 42 17.23 4.99 1.90
N LYS A 43 16.58 4.19 2.76
CA LYS A 43 17.09 3.82 4.09
C LYS A 43 17.77 2.46 4.13
N ARG A 44 17.99 1.80 2.99
CA ARG A 44 18.62 0.47 2.86
C ARG A 44 19.86 0.29 3.75
N GLU A 45 20.84 1.18 3.63
CA GLU A 45 22.09 1.08 4.39
C GLU A 45 21.87 1.08 5.91
N LYS A 46 20.86 1.83 6.40
CA LYS A 46 20.54 1.87 7.84
C LYS A 46 19.94 0.55 8.32
N PHE A 47 19.16 -0.13 7.48
CA PHE A 47 18.58 -1.43 7.78
C PHE A 47 19.65 -2.52 7.72
N GLU A 48 20.50 -2.50 6.69
CA GLU A 48 21.60 -3.46 6.53
C GLU A 48 22.60 -3.38 7.68
N LYS A 49 22.97 -2.17 8.13
CA LYS A 49 23.81 -1.97 9.34
C LYS A 49 23.21 -2.57 10.61
N LYS A 50 21.88 -2.70 10.69
CA LYS A 50 21.17 -3.33 11.81
C LYS A 50 20.89 -4.82 11.59
N GLY A 51 21.32 -5.40 10.46
CA GLY A 51 20.98 -6.77 10.08
C GLY A 51 19.48 -6.97 9.80
N GLN A 52 18.76 -5.91 9.46
CA GLN A 52 17.31 -5.95 9.21
C GLN A 52 17.02 -5.93 7.70
N LEU A 53 15.96 -6.62 7.29
CA LEU A 53 15.38 -6.50 5.95
C LEU A 53 14.54 -5.24 5.84
N LEU A 54 14.50 -4.61 4.66
CA LEU A 54 13.53 -3.55 4.38
C LEU A 54 12.09 -4.11 4.38
N PRO A 55 11.07 -3.29 4.70
CA PRO A 55 9.67 -3.72 4.74
C PRO A 55 9.19 -4.43 3.47
N ARG A 56 9.50 -3.91 2.27
CA ARG A 56 9.15 -4.55 0.99
C ARG A 56 9.87 -5.87 0.76
N GLU A 57 11.09 -6.01 1.26
CA GLU A 57 11.84 -7.28 1.19
C GLU A 57 11.23 -8.34 2.12
N ARG A 58 10.72 -7.94 3.29
CA ARG A 58 9.98 -8.84 4.18
C ARG A 58 8.72 -9.36 3.51
N VAL A 59 7.93 -8.47 2.89
CA VAL A 59 6.74 -8.87 2.12
C VAL A 59 7.12 -9.81 0.98
N ALA A 60 8.14 -9.48 0.19
CA ALA A 60 8.60 -10.32 -0.92
C ALA A 60 9.07 -11.71 -0.48
N ARG A 61 9.72 -11.83 0.69
CA ARG A 61 10.17 -13.12 1.24
C ARG A 61 9.06 -13.91 1.94
N LEU A 62 8.01 -13.24 2.40
CA LEU A 62 6.84 -13.89 2.98
C LEU A 62 5.97 -14.57 1.91
N LEU A 63 5.87 -13.95 0.73
CA LEU A 63 5.06 -14.44 -0.38
C LEU A 63 5.61 -15.73 -0.98
N ASP A 64 4.70 -16.59 -1.44
CA ASP A 64 5.05 -17.78 -2.21
C ASP A 64 5.75 -17.38 -3.52
N ARG A 65 6.84 -18.07 -3.87
CA ARG A 65 7.61 -17.79 -5.09
C ARG A 65 6.72 -17.86 -6.34
N GLY A 66 6.80 -16.81 -7.16
CA GLY A 66 6.04 -16.70 -8.41
C GLY A 66 4.57 -16.32 -8.22
N SER A 67 4.09 -16.19 -6.98
CA SER A 67 2.72 -15.71 -6.72
C SER A 67 2.59 -14.21 -7.00
N SER A 68 1.40 -13.79 -7.43
CA SER A 68 1.09 -12.37 -7.61
C SER A 68 0.80 -11.69 -6.27
N PHE A 69 1.13 -10.41 -6.18
CA PHE A 69 0.79 -9.55 -5.06
C PHE A 69 -0.03 -8.35 -5.54
N LEU A 70 -1.25 -8.22 -5.03
CA LEU A 70 -2.13 -7.09 -5.29
C LEU A 70 -1.93 -6.04 -4.19
N GLU A 71 -1.07 -5.05 -4.43
CA GLU A 71 -0.87 -3.94 -3.50
C GLU A 71 -2.09 -3.01 -3.48
N LEU A 72 -2.51 -2.62 -2.27
CA LEU A 72 -3.70 -1.82 -2.01
C LEU A 72 -3.31 -0.42 -1.54
N SER A 73 -3.93 0.58 -2.16
CA SER A 73 -3.81 1.99 -1.76
C SER A 73 -2.36 2.45 -1.63
N ALA A 74 -1.51 2.12 -2.61
CA ALA A 74 -0.08 2.47 -2.62
C ALA A 74 0.19 3.99 -2.50
N LEU A 75 -0.78 4.83 -2.88
CA LEU A 75 -0.72 6.29 -2.80
C LEU A 75 -1.61 6.88 -1.68
N ALA A 76 -1.92 6.10 -0.65
CA ALA A 76 -2.75 6.58 0.46
C ALA A 76 -2.12 7.83 1.11
N GLY A 77 -2.92 8.89 1.24
CA GLY A 77 -2.47 10.14 1.83
C GLY A 77 -1.64 11.03 0.92
N LEU A 78 -1.56 10.76 -0.39
CA LEU A 78 -0.87 11.63 -1.35
C LEU A 78 -1.29 13.10 -1.18
N GLY A 79 -0.32 13.99 -0.94
CA GLY A 79 -0.55 15.42 -0.74
C GLY A 79 -1.32 15.76 0.55
N MET A 80 -1.33 14.86 1.54
CA MET A 80 -1.99 15.06 2.83
C MET A 80 -1.04 14.78 4.00
N HIS A 81 -1.18 15.55 5.08
CA HIS A 81 -0.43 15.38 6.34
C HIS A 81 1.09 15.42 6.11
N ASP A 82 1.75 14.27 6.24
CA ASP A 82 3.20 14.11 6.10
C ASP A 82 3.68 13.97 4.65
N ASP A 83 2.76 13.83 3.70
CA ASP A 83 3.02 13.63 2.27
C ASP A 83 2.69 14.92 1.50
N ASP A 84 3.63 15.41 0.69
CA ASP A 84 3.48 16.67 -0.07
C ASP A 84 3.09 16.45 -1.55
N GLY A 85 2.91 15.18 -1.96
CA GLY A 85 2.59 14.77 -3.33
C GLY A 85 3.70 15.02 -4.35
N LYS A 86 4.88 15.48 -3.91
CA LYS A 86 5.99 15.90 -4.76
C LYS A 86 7.27 15.18 -4.36
N LYS A 87 7.88 15.58 -3.25
CA LYS A 87 9.14 15.04 -2.73
C LYS A 87 8.88 13.91 -1.74
N ALA A 88 7.99 14.14 -0.77
CA ALA A 88 7.59 13.16 0.22
C ALA A 88 6.32 12.47 -0.27
N VAL A 89 6.48 11.31 -0.92
CA VAL A 89 5.37 10.44 -1.31
C VAL A 89 5.47 9.15 -0.51
N LEU A 90 4.57 8.96 0.45
CA LEU A 90 4.78 8.05 1.59
C LEU A 90 3.83 6.85 1.61
N GLY A 91 2.78 6.87 0.80
CA GLY A 91 1.86 5.74 0.63
C GLY A 91 1.11 5.30 1.89
N GLY A 92 0.99 6.17 2.89
CA GLY A 92 0.32 5.90 4.16
C GLY A 92 1.18 5.11 5.16
N GLY A 93 2.51 5.06 4.97
CA GLY A 93 3.45 4.51 5.96
C GLY A 93 3.37 2.99 6.15
N SER A 94 2.74 2.28 5.22
CA SER A 94 2.60 0.82 5.27
C SER A 94 2.44 0.23 3.87
N ILE A 95 2.89 -1.01 3.70
CA ILE A 95 2.65 -1.84 2.51
C ILE A 95 1.49 -2.77 2.86
N VAL A 96 0.38 -2.62 2.14
CA VAL A 96 -0.82 -3.43 2.35
C VAL A 96 -1.16 -4.11 1.03
N GLY A 97 -1.45 -5.40 1.04
CA GLY A 97 -1.89 -6.09 -0.17
C GLY A 97 -2.37 -7.51 0.06
N ILE A 98 -2.85 -8.13 -1.01
CA ILE A 98 -3.31 -9.52 -1.01
C ILE A 98 -2.32 -10.36 -1.83
N GLY A 99 -1.84 -11.45 -1.24
CA GLY A 99 -0.93 -12.37 -1.91
C GLY A 99 -1.16 -13.81 -1.45
N GLN A 100 -0.25 -14.71 -1.82
CA GLN A 100 -0.28 -16.09 -1.36
C GLN A 100 0.86 -16.38 -0.39
N VAL A 101 0.54 -17.06 0.70
CA VAL A 101 1.50 -17.57 1.69
C VAL A 101 1.09 -18.99 2.03
N ALA A 102 2.00 -19.95 1.80
CA ALA A 102 1.75 -21.38 1.97
C ALA A 102 0.49 -21.85 1.21
N GLY A 103 0.29 -21.36 -0.01
CA GLY A 103 -0.85 -21.68 -0.88
C GLY A 103 -2.19 -21.06 -0.44
N LYS A 104 -2.20 -20.18 0.56
CA LYS A 104 -3.41 -19.50 1.05
C LYS A 104 -3.40 -18.03 0.64
N ARG A 105 -4.53 -17.54 0.15
CA ARG A 105 -4.72 -16.09 -0.08
C ARG A 105 -4.79 -15.39 1.26
N VAL A 106 -3.89 -14.45 1.50
CA VAL A 106 -3.77 -13.71 2.75
C VAL A 106 -3.74 -12.22 2.48
N LEU A 107 -4.27 -11.44 3.41
CA LEU A 107 -4.03 -10.01 3.46
C LEU A 107 -2.76 -9.78 4.29
N ILE A 108 -1.80 -9.07 3.72
CA ILE A 108 -0.54 -8.71 4.35
C ILE A 108 -0.56 -7.22 4.64
N SER A 109 -0.18 -6.83 5.85
CA SER A 109 0.05 -5.45 6.26
C SER A 109 1.44 -5.33 6.88
N ALA A 110 2.34 -4.57 6.29
CA ALA A 110 3.68 -4.34 6.81
C ALA A 110 3.88 -2.85 7.13
N SER A 111 4.34 -2.53 8.33
CA SER A 111 4.77 -1.17 8.67
C SER A 111 5.97 -0.79 7.79
N ASP A 112 5.93 0.39 7.18
CA ASP A 112 7.09 0.90 6.45
C ASP A 112 8.01 1.67 7.41
N SER A 113 8.79 0.94 8.19
CA SER A 113 9.70 1.52 9.20
C SER A 113 10.82 2.39 8.61
N ALA A 114 11.07 2.31 7.29
CA ALA A 114 11.97 3.21 6.59
C ALA A 114 11.37 4.62 6.41
N VAL A 115 10.05 4.74 6.43
CA VAL A 115 9.33 6.00 6.31
C VAL A 115 9.03 6.55 7.71
N LYS A 116 9.70 7.62 8.11
CA LYS A 116 9.51 8.30 9.42
C LYS A 116 9.45 7.32 10.61
N GLY A 117 10.28 6.27 10.60
CA GLY A 117 10.30 5.25 11.66
C GLY A 117 9.02 4.40 11.77
N GLY A 118 8.20 4.35 10.72
CA GLY A 118 6.93 3.62 10.72
C GLY A 118 5.82 4.31 11.49
N THR A 119 5.93 5.63 11.70
CA THR A 119 4.88 6.42 12.36
C THR A 119 3.63 6.53 11.48
N VAL A 120 2.46 6.50 12.11
CA VAL A 120 1.16 6.45 11.41
C VAL A 120 0.52 7.83 11.38
N ALA A 121 0.27 8.36 10.19
CA ALA A 121 -0.57 9.54 9.96
C ALA A 121 -2.05 9.14 9.80
N PRO A 122 -3.02 10.07 9.85
CA PRO A 122 -4.46 9.76 9.77
C PRO A 122 -4.86 8.93 8.55
N MET A 123 -4.27 9.21 7.38
CA MET A 123 -4.52 8.40 6.18
C MET A 123 -3.90 7.00 6.25
N GLY A 124 -2.82 6.81 7.01
CA GLY A 124 -2.27 5.49 7.33
C GLY A 124 -3.21 4.68 8.23
N LEU A 125 -3.82 5.30 9.23
CA LEU A 125 -4.86 4.67 10.06
C LEU A 125 -6.05 4.22 9.19
N LYS A 126 -6.58 5.12 8.35
CA LYS A 126 -7.68 4.79 7.44
C LYS A 126 -7.33 3.65 6.47
N LYS A 127 -6.09 3.63 5.95
CA LYS A 127 -5.57 2.54 5.12
C LYS A 127 -5.58 1.21 5.88
N GLY A 128 -5.08 1.18 7.12
CA GLY A 128 -5.08 -0.01 7.97
C GLY A 128 -6.48 -0.52 8.31
N LEU A 129 -7.40 0.38 8.68
CA LEU A 129 -8.80 0.02 8.94
C LEU A 129 -9.49 -0.53 7.69
N ARG A 130 -9.21 0.05 6.51
CA ARG A 130 -9.72 -0.47 5.25
C ARG A 130 -9.16 -1.86 4.94
N ALA A 131 -7.89 -2.11 5.24
CA ALA A 131 -7.26 -3.42 5.09
C ALA A 131 -7.98 -4.48 5.94
N GLN A 132 -8.24 -4.19 7.22
CA GLN A 132 -8.99 -5.08 8.10
C GLN A 132 -10.42 -5.34 7.60
N ALA A 133 -11.10 -4.31 7.10
CA ALA A 133 -12.44 -4.47 6.52
C ALA A 133 -12.42 -5.40 5.29
N ILE A 134 -11.42 -5.27 4.42
CA ILE A 134 -11.25 -6.17 3.25
C ILE A 134 -10.99 -7.61 3.73
N ALA A 135 -10.11 -7.79 4.71
CA ALA A 135 -9.83 -9.11 5.29
C ALA A 135 -11.10 -9.76 5.84
N LEU A 136 -11.89 -9.03 6.63
CA LEU A 136 -13.14 -9.51 7.21
C LEU A 136 -14.16 -9.89 6.12
N GLN A 137 -14.42 -8.98 5.18
CA GLN A 137 -15.41 -9.17 4.12
C GLN A 137 -15.08 -10.37 3.21
N ASN A 138 -13.80 -10.63 2.98
CA ASN A 138 -13.33 -11.67 2.06
C ASN A 138 -12.81 -12.92 2.78
N LYS A 139 -12.94 -12.99 4.11
CA LYS A 139 -12.45 -14.10 4.95
C LYS A 139 -10.97 -14.43 4.68
N LEU A 140 -10.14 -13.38 4.58
CA LEU A 140 -8.70 -13.53 4.37
C LEU A 140 -7.99 -13.57 5.71
N PRO A 141 -7.11 -14.56 5.97
CA PRO A 141 -6.16 -14.48 7.07
C PRO A 141 -5.34 -13.20 6.95
N LEU A 142 -5.13 -12.52 8.08
CA LEU A 142 -4.39 -11.27 8.17
C LEU A 142 -3.00 -11.53 8.77
N ILE A 143 -1.94 -11.26 8.01
CA ILE A 143 -0.56 -11.30 8.49
C ILE A 143 -0.05 -9.87 8.64
N ALA A 144 0.32 -9.47 9.86
CA ALA A 144 0.85 -8.15 10.16
C ALA A 144 2.36 -8.23 10.46
N LEU A 145 3.18 -7.53 9.67
CA LEU A 145 4.62 -7.36 9.89
C LEU A 145 4.85 -6.00 10.57
N VAL A 146 4.75 -5.99 11.90
CA VAL A 146 4.70 -4.75 12.70
C VAL A 146 6.10 -4.29 13.09
N GLU A 147 6.46 -3.09 12.66
CA GLU A 147 7.63 -2.32 13.14
C GLU A 147 7.26 -0.84 13.03
N SER A 148 6.59 -0.31 14.05
CA SER A 148 6.01 1.03 14.02
C SER A 148 6.48 1.86 15.20
N GLY A 149 6.86 3.11 14.93
CA GLY A 149 7.12 4.12 15.95
C GLY A 149 5.87 4.69 16.64
N GLY A 150 4.67 4.18 16.33
CA GLY A 150 3.40 4.62 16.91
C GLY A 150 2.64 5.63 16.05
N ALA A 151 1.67 6.31 16.65
CA ALA A 151 0.93 7.39 15.98
C ALA A 151 1.80 8.64 15.85
N ASN A 152 1.65 9.38 14.76
CA ASN A 152 2.30 10.69 14.65
C ASN A 152 1.63 11.67 15.64
N LEU A 153 2.41 12.12 16.62
CA LEU A 153 1.93 12.94 17.74
C LEU A 153 1.26 14.25 17.29
N MET A 154 1.67 14.81 16.15
CA MET A 154 1.06 16.03 15.59
C MET A 154 -0.42 15.84 15.23
N TYR A 155 -0.84 14.61 14.97
CA TYR A 155 -2.20 14.26 14.57
C TYR A 155 -2.90 13.36 15.59
N GLN A 156 -2.43 13.33 16.84
CA GLN A 156 -2.95 12.41 17.84
C GLN A 156 -4.48 12.51 18.01
N ALA A 157 -5.03 13.73 17.94
CA ALA A 157 -6.47 13.97 18.09
C ALA A 157 -7.29 13.34 16.95
N ASP A 158 -6.72 13.29 15.75
CA ASP A 158 -7.34 12.74 14.54
C ASP A 158 -7.15 11.22 14.42
N ILE A 159 -6.35 10.61 15.30
CA ILE A 159 -5.95 9.21 15.23
C ILE A 159 -6.46 8.42 16.42
N PHE A 160 -6.36 8.95 17.64
CA PHE A 160 -6.40 8.13 18.86
C PHE A 160 -7.71 7.35 19.03
N VAL A 161 -8.86 8.04 18.99
CA VAL A 161 -10.18 7.42 19.21
C VAL A 161 -10.49 6.41 18.09
N ASP A 162 -10.29 6.79 16.83
CA ASP A 162 -10.53 5.89 15.71
C ASP A 162 -9.49 4.76 15.63
N GLY A 163 -8.29 4.96 16.16
CA GLY A 163 -7.23 3.97 16.30
C GLY A 163 -7.66 2.76 17.12
N GLY A 164 -8.50 2.97 18.13
CA GLY A 164 -9.12 1.91 18.93
C GLY A 164 -9.90 0.88 18.09
N ARG A 165 -10.47 1.31 16.96
CA ARG A 165 -11.19 0.40 16.04
C ARG A 165 -10.28 -0.68 15.48
N SER A 166 -8.97 -0.42 15.35
CA SER A 166 -8.03 -1.42 14.83
C SER A 166 -7.96 -2.66 15.73
N PHE A 167 -7.98 -2.46 17.05
CA PHE A 167 -8.01 -3.54 18.03
C PHE A 167 -9.38 -4.22 18.08
N ALA A 168 -10.47 -3.44 18.05
CA ALA A 168 -11.83 -3.97 18.01
C ALA A 168 -12.06 -4.87 16.78
N ASN A 169 -11.47 -4.52 15.63
CA ASN A 169 -11.54 -5.33 14.42
C ASN A 169 -10.70 -6.61 14.53
N GLN A 170 -9.52 -6.56 15.15
CA GLN A 170 -8.71 -7.77 15.38
C GLN A 170 -9.47 -8.79 16.23
N ALA A 171 -10.12 -8.35 17.30
CA ALA A 171 -10.95 -9.21 18.14
C ALA A 171 -12.18 -9.81 17.43
N ARG A 172 -12.66 -9.18 16.35
CA ARG A 172 -13.77 -9.69 15.52
C ARG A 172 -13.30 -10.58 14.37
N LEU A 173 -12.02 -10.51 14.01
CA LEU A 173 -11.40 -11.33 12.98
C LEU A 173 -10.93 -12.69 13.52
N SER A 174 -10.68 -12.77 14.84
CA SER A 174 -10.26 -13.98 15.56
C SER A 174 -11.38 -14.97 15.79
#